data_AF-A0A7V1LLN4-F1
#
_entry.id   AF-A0A7V1LLN4-F1
#
_cell.length_a   1.000
_cell.length_b   1.000
_cell.length_c   1.000
_cell.angle_alpha   90.00
_cell.angle_beta   90.00
_cell.angle_gamma   90.00
#
_symmetry.space_group_name_H-M   'P 1'
#
loop_
_entity.id
_entity.type
_entity.pdbx_description
1 polymer ?
#
loop_
_entity_poly.entity_id
_entity_poly.type
_entity_poly.pdbx_seq_one_letter_code
_entity_poly.pdbx_strand_id
1 'polypeptide(L)'
;MLPLRQESRAQGHAPGDTLFGRSQYIEYLPGDLPLIFAAPHGGDREPDEIPDRTYGTMVTDSYTRETVLAIRRAFLEKTGHLPHIVISHLRRTKLDPNRDIEEAAQGNPYAEQAWREYHGFIDAAGDSISRHTGAGFFIDIHGHGHPKKRLELGYLISGSSLRQSDNTLNGGSYARSSSLRHLAQYTPDTFAGLLRGDYSLGTLFEQRGIPAVPGKEQPYPDAGDRFFSGGYSTRRHGSVSGGVIDG
;
A
#
# COMPACT_ATOMS: atom_id res chain seq x y z
N MET A 1 36.34 -14.02 -33.29
CA MET A 1 35.80 -12.82 -32.61
C MET A 1 34.28 -12.93 -32.62
N LEU A 2 33.68 -13.42 -31.53
CA LEU A 2 32.23 -13.29 -31.30
C LEU A 2 32.00 -12.02 -30.48
N PRO A 3 30.93 -11.25 -30.73
CA PRO A 3 30.61 -10.10 -29.91
C PRO A 3 30.03 -10.53 -28.56
N LEU A 4 30.53 -9.88 -27.51
CA LEU A 4 30.06 -9.99 -26.13
C LEU A 4 28.58 -9.58 -26.05
N ARG A 5 27.77 -10.43 -25.44
CA ARG A 5 26.38 -10.13 -25.07
C ARG A 5 26.38 -8.97 -24.08
N GLN A 6 25.55 -7.96 -24.33
CA GLN A 6 25.14 -7.01 -23.31
C GLN A 6 24.35 -7.77 -22.24
N GLU A 7 24.96 -7.98 -21.09
CA GLU A 7 24.24 -8.42 -19.90
C GLU A 7 23.40 -7.25 -19.36
N SER A 8 22.10 -7.49 -19.33
CA SER A 8 21.09 -6.65 -18.68
C SER A 8 21.46 -6.42 -17.21
N ARG A 9 21.71 -5.16 -16.84
CA ARG A 9 21.76 -4.73 -15.44
C ARG A 9 20.34 -4.83 -14.85
N ALA A 10 20.05 -5.92 -14.17
CA ALA A 10 19.01 -5.92 -13.14
C ALA A 10 19.47 -4.94 -12.04
N GLN A 11 18.93 -3.73 -12.03
CA GLN A 11 19.30 -2.71 -11.04
C GLN A 11 18.68 -3.08 -9.68
N GLY A 12 19.44 -3.84 -8.88
CA GLY A 12 19.24 -3.89 -7.44
C GLY A 12 19.75 -2.58 -6.85
N HIS A 13 18.85 -1.72 -6.39
CA HIS A 13 19.22 -0.48 -5.71
C HIS A 13 19.55 -0.77 -4.25
N ALA A 14 20.59 -0.13 -3.70
CA ALA A 14 21.07 -0.45 -2.36
C ALA A 14 20.16 0.19 -1.28
N PRO A 15 19.94 -0.50 -0.14
CA PRO A 15 19.27 0.13 1.00
C PRO A 15 19.99 1.41 1.43
N GLY A 16 19.24 2.51 1.52
CA GLY A 16 19.79 3.83 1.88
C GLY A 16 19.96 4.79 0.70
N ASP A 17 19.84 4.31 -0.54
CA ASP A 17 19.73 5.17 -1.72
C ASP A 17 18.39 5.96 -1.70
N THR A 18 18.38 7.10 -2.38
CA THR A 18 17.15 7.81 -2.73
C THR A 18 17.06 7.93 -4.23
N LEU A 19 15.97 7.41 -4.80
CA LEU A 19 15.69 7.48 -6.22
C LEU A 19 14.53 8.44 -6.44
N PHE A 20 14.61 9.21 -7.50
CA PHE A 20 13.59 10.15 -7.87
C PHE A 20 13.10 9.88 -9.29
N GLY A 21 11.79 9.98 -9.47
CA GLY A 21 11.17 10.16 -10.77
C GLY A 21 11.48 11.54 -11.35
N ARG A 22 10.91 11.84 -12.52
CA ARG A 22 11.06 13.14 -13.17
C ARG A 22 10.67 14.27 -12.22
N SER A 23 11.50 15.32 -12.18
CA SER A 23 11.28 16.51 -11.34
C SER A 23 11.11 16.22 -9.84
N GLN A 24 11.55 15.04 -9.38
CA GLN A 24 11.36 14.56 -8.00
C GLN A 24 9.89 14.53 -7.58
N TYR A 25 8.98 14.29 -8.53
CA TYR A 25 7.55 14.13 -8.22
C TYR A 25 7.27 12.86 -7.45
N ILE A 26 8.00 11.79 -7.77
CA ILE A 26 7.96 10.53 -7.05
C ILE A 26 9.32 10.27 -6.40
N GLU A 27 9.31 9.81 -5.17
CA GLU A 27 10.49 9.39 -4.43
C GLU A 27 10.38 7.90 -4.07
N TYR A 28 11.46 7.17 -4.24
CA TYR A 28 11.60 5.79 -3.79
C TYR A 28 12.84 5.66 -2.92
N LEU A 29 12.64 5.12 -1.71
CA LEU A 29 13.68 4.76 -0.76
C LEU A 29 13.73 3.23 -0.68
N PRO A 30 14.70 2.57 -1.34
CA PRO A 30 14.88 1.13 -1.26
C PRO A 30 15.12 0.67 0.19
N GLY A 31 14.58 -0.50 0.51
CA GLY A 31 14.78 -1.22 1.76
C GLY A 31 15.32 -2.63 1.51
N ASP A 32 15.49 -3.39 2.58
CA ASP A 32 15.88 -4.79 2.58
C ASP A 32 14.87 -5.70 3.32
N LEU A 33 13.85 -5.11 3.95
CA LEU A 33 12.74 -5.86 4.53
C LEU A 33 11.68 -6.20 3.47
N PRO A 34 10.95 -7.31 3.63
CA PRO A 34 9.82 -7.70 2.77
C PRO A 34 8.56 -6.85 3.02
N LEU A 35 8.73 -5.54 3.18
CA LEU A 35 7.70 -4.58 3.52
C LEU A 35 7.81 -3.37 2.59
N ILE A 36 6.69 -2.98 1.99
CA ILE A 36 6.57 -1.80 1.14
C ILE A 36 5.52 -0.88 1.74
N PHE A 37 5.86 0.36 2.02
CA PHE A 37 4.89 1.39 2.40
C PHE A 37 4.83 2.45 1.31
N ALA A 38 3.61 2.90 0.99
CA ALA A 38 3.42 3.97 0.04
C ALA A 38 2.55 5.10 0.60
N ALA A 39 2.86 6.33 0.20
CA ALA A 39 2.11 7.53 0.56
C ALA A 39 1.76 8.29 -0.73
N PRO A 40 0.58 8.02 -1.34
CA PRO A 40 0.21 8.62 -2.62
C PRO A 40 -0.27 10.06 -2.48
N HIS A 41 -0.75 10.48 -1.30
CA HIS A 41 -1.54 11.71 -1.13
C HIS A 41 -0.99 12.69 -0.09
N GLY A 42 0.26 12.51 0.37
CA GLY A 42 0.91 13.38 1.35
C GLY A 42 1.71 14.56 0.76
N GLY A 43 1.79 14.64 -0.57
CA GLY A 43 2.51 15.69 -1.29
C GLY A 43 1.76 17.03 -1.34
N ASP A 44 2.53 18.10 -1.51
CA ASP A 44 2.08 19.49 -1.57
C ASP A 44 2.55 20.23 -2.84
N ARG A 45 3.30 19.57 -3.73
CA ARG A 45 3.81 20.21 -4.95
C ARG A 45 2.69 20.43 -5.98
N GLU A 46 2.64 21.63 -6.51
CA GLU A 46 1.66 22.07 -7.51
C GLU A 46 2.35 22.70 -8.73
N PRO A 47 3.07 21.92 -9.56
CA PRO A 47 3.80 22.47 -10.70
C PRO A 47 2.84 22.97 -11.80
N ASP A 48 3.20 24.07 -12.46
CA ASP A 48 2.39 24.68 -13.53
C ASP A 48 2.19 23.77 -14.74
N GLU A 49 3.14 22.87 -15.02
CA GLU A 49 3.08 21.93 -16.16
C GLU A 49 2.04 20.81 -15.97
N ILE A 50 1.52 20.64 -14.75
CA ILE A 50 0.44 19.71 -14.43
C ILE A 50 -0.78 20.54 -14.00
N PRO A 51 -1.84 20.63 -14.83
CA PRO A 51 -3.07 21.28 -14.41
C PRO A 51 -3.74 20.48 -13.29
N ASP A 52 -4.63 21.13 -12.54
CA ASP A 52 -5.47 20.42 -11.59
C ASP A 52 -6.40 19.45 -12.32
N ARG A 53 -6.57 18.27 -11.74
CA ARG A 53 -7.59 17.32 -12.11
C ARG A 53 -8.96 17.96 -11.92
N THR A 54 -9.90 17.56 -12.76
CA THR A 54 -11.23 18.16 -12.88
C THR A 54 -12.33 17.26 -12.31
N TYR A 55 -12.04 15.97 -12.06
CA TYR A 55 -12.95 15.04 -11.41
C TYR A 55 -12.20 14.08 -10.46
N GLY A 56 -12.96 13.36 -9.64
CA GLY A 56 -12.42 12.49 -8.59
C GLY A 56 -12.24 13.20 -7.25
N THR A 57 -11.61 12.52 -6.29
CA THR A 57 -11.35 13.09 -4.95
C THR A 57 -10.10 13.96 -4.97
N MET A 58 -10.22 15.18 -4.43
CA MET A 58 -9.13 16.18 -4.44
C MET A 58 -8.48 16.42 -3.08
N VAL A 59 -9.05 15.85 -2.01
CA VAL A 59 -8.60 16.11 -0.63
C VAL A 59 -7.28 15.39 -0.37
N THR A 60 -6.27 16.15 0.04
CA THR A 60 -4.95 15.68 0.45
C THR A 60 -5.02 14.97 1.80
N ASP A 61 -4.25 13.90 1.93
CA ASP A 61 -4.16 13.13 3.16
C ASP A 61 -3.04 13.70 4.03
N SER A 62 -3.41 14.42 5.09
CA SER A 62 -2.46 15.08 5.97
C SER A 62 -1.48 14.09 6.61
N TYR A 63 -0.20 14.45 6.61
CA TYR A 63 0.89 13.75 7.32
C TYR A 63 1.20 12.31 6.89
N THR A 64 0.68 11.84 5.74
CA THR A 64 0.96 10.46 5.27
C THR A 64 2.43 10.29 4.85
N ARG A 65 3.05 11.30 4.24
CA ARG A 65 4.50 11.33 3.93
C ARG A 65 5.34 11.22 5.21
N GLU A 66 5.04 12.05 6.20
CA GLU A 66 5.74 12.06 7.48
C GLU A 66 5.56 10.72 8.21
N THR A 67 4.38 10.13 8.12
CA THR A 67 4.07 8.82 8.71
C THR A 67 4.93 7.71 8.12
N VAL A 68 5.03 7.60 6.79
CA VAL A 68 5.87 6.55 6.17
C VAL A 68 7.36 6.72 6.45
N LEU A 69 7.84 7.96 6.55
CA LEU A 69 9.22 8.25 6.95
C LEU A 69 9.48 7.91 8.43
N ALA A 70 8.51 8.19 9.32
CA ALA A 70 8.58 7.81 10.73
C ALA A 70 8.57 6.28 10.90
N ILE A 71 7.75 5.56 10.12
CA ILE A 71 7.75 4.09 10.07
C ILE A 71 9.11 3.57 9.64
N ARG A 72 9.67 4.08 8.53
CA ARG A 72 11.00 3.67 8.04
C ARG A 72 12.07 3.85 9.11
N ARG A 73 12.09 5.00 9.78
CA ARG A 73 13.00 5.29 10.88
C ARG A 73 12.81 4.33 12.06
N ALA A 74 11.58 4.06 12.45
CA ALA A 74 11.28 3.15 13.55
C ALA A 74 11.73 1.71 13.25
N PHE A 75 11.65 1.24 12.00
CA PHE A 75 12.22 -0.05 11.61
C PHE A 75 13.74 -0.05 11.74
N LEU A 76 14.43 0.97 11.21
CA LEU A 76 15.88 1.07 11.34
C LEU A 76 16.33 1.05 12.81
N GLU A 77 15.69 1.85 13.66
CA GLU A 77 16.03 1.94 15.08
C GLU A 77 15.77 0.64 15.85
N LYS A 78 14.76 -0.15 15.44
CA LYS A 78 14.36 -1.38 16.13
C LYS A 78 15.04 -2.64 15.61
N THR A 79 15.36 -2.70 14.32
CA THR A 79 15.82 -3.93 13.66
C THR A 79 17.15 -3.77 12.95
N GLY A 80 17.62 -2.54 12.71
CA GLY A 80 18.79 -2.27 11.86
C GLY A 80 18.49 -2.39 10.35
N HIS A 81 17.24 -2.69 9.97
CA HIS A 81 16.81 -2.93 8.60
C HIS A 81 15.71 -1.95 8.18
N LEU A 82 15.51 -1.79 6.87
CA LEU A 82 14.67 -0.74 6.29
C LEU A 82 13.55 -1.34 5.42
N PRO A 83 12.29 -0.90 5.57
CA PRO A 83 11.24 -1.21 4.59
C PRO A 83 11.38 -0.32 3.36
N HIS A 84 10.87 -0.77 2.21
CA HIS A 84 10.77 0.05 1.00
C HIS A 84 9.72 1.16 1.18
N ILE A 85 10.03 2.40 0.79
CA ILE A 85 9.09 3.53 0.86
C ILE A 85 8.91 4.18 -0.51
N VAL A 86 7.67 4.38 -0.97
CA VAL A 86 7.36 5.12 -2.20
C VAL A 86 6.43 6.29 -1.89
N ILE A 87 6.81 7.51 -2.27
CA ILE A 87 6.09 8.74 -1.95
C ILE A 87 5.76 9.50 -3.24
N SER A 88 4.53 10.00 -3.35
CA SER A 88 4.20 11.07 -4.29
C SER A 88 4.31 12.42 -3.60
N HIS A 89 5.15 13.31 -4.13
CA HIS A 89 5.29 14.70 -3.70
C HIS A 89 4.29 15.63 -4.38
N LEU A 90 3.60 15.17 -5.43
CA LEU A 90 2.53 15.93 -6.06
C LEU A 90 1.31 16.01 -5.14
N ARG A 91 0.69 17.19 -5.09
CA ARG A 91 -0.61 17.35 -4.43
C ARG A 91 -1.65 16.49 -5.14
N ARG A 92 -2.60 15.92 -4.38
CA ARG A 92 -3.66 15.05 -4.93
C ARG A 92 -4.48 15.72 -6.04
N THR A 93 -4.62 17.04 -6.03
CA THR A 93 -5.24 17.79 -7.14
C THR A 93 -4.48 17.64 -8.45
N LYS A 94 -3.16 17.46 -8.43
CA LYS A 94 -2.32 17.28 -9.62
C LYS A 94 -2.28 15.84 -10.11
N LEU A 95 -2.20 14.89 -9.19
CA LEU A 95 -2.12 13.45 -9.47
C LEU A 95 -2.72 12.68 -8.30
N ASP A 96 -3.61 11.71 -8.57
CA ASP A 96 -4.02 10.70 -7.59
C ASP A 96 -3.46 9.33 -7.98
N PRO A 97 -2.26 8.94 -7.47
CA PRO A 97 -1.66 7.65 -7.80
C PRO A 97 -2.46 6.44 -7.28
N ASN A 98 -3.52 6.65 -6.47
CA ASN A 98 -4.41 5.58 -6.02
C ASN A 98 -5.68 5.49 -6.88
N ARG A 99 -5.56 5.83 -8.16
CA ARG A 99 -6.54 5.62 -9.24
C ARG A 99 -5.86 5.01 -10.46
N ASP A 100 -6.66 4.43 -11.34
CA ASP A 100 -6.17 4.09 -12.67
C ASP A 100 -5.71 5.35 -13.40
N ILE A 101 -4.84 5.18 -14.40
CA ILE A 101 -4.13 6.30 -15.02
C ILE A 101 -5.06 7.36 -15.64
N GLU A 102 -6.26 6.96 -16.10
CA GLU A 102 -7.21 7.88 -16.74
C GLU A 102 -7.75 8.88 -15.71
N GLU A 103 -8.27 8.42 -14.57
CA GLU A 103 -8.68 9.32 -13.46
C GLU A 103 -7.48 9.97 -12.76
N ALA A 104 -6.38 9.24 -12.63
CA ALA A 104 -5.21 9.71 -11.88
C ALA A 104 -4.53 10.90 -12.54
N ALA A 105 -4.33 10.86 -13.86
CA ALA A 105 -3.51 11.83 -14.58
C ALA A 105 -4.32 12.67 -15.59
N GLN A 106 -5.55 12.26 -15.92
CA GLN A 106 -6.47 12.93 -16.82
C GLN A 106 -5.82 13.40 -18.14
N GLY A 107 -4.95 12.55 -18.71
CA GLY A 107 -4.30 12.77 -20.00
C GLY A 107 -3.14 13.77 -20.00
N ASN A 108 -2.73 14.34 -18.86
CA ASN A 108 -1.52 15.15 -18.81
C ASN A 108 -0.27 14.25 -18.88
N PRO A 109 0.65 14.42 -19.86
CA PRO A 109 1.76 13.50 -20.07
C PRO A 109 2.75 13.45 -18.90
N TYR A 110 2.93 14.56 -18.17
CA TYR A 110 3.82 14.61 -17.00
C TYR A 110 3.20 13.96 -15.77
N ALA A 111 1.90 14.12 -15.55
CA ALA A 111 1.17 13.40 -14.52
C ALA A 111 1.14 11.89 -14.80
N GLU A 112 0.93 11.48 -16.06
CA GLU A 112 0.99 10.07 -16.45
C GLU A 112 2.38 9.48 -16.26
N GLN A 113 3.44 10.26 -16.55
CA GLN A 113 4.81 9.83 -16.28
C GLN A 113 5.03 9.61 -14.77
N ALA A 114 4.65 10.57 -13.93
CA ALA A 114 4.75 10.45 -12.49
C ALA A 114 3.92 9.26 -11.95
N TRP A 115 2.73 9.00 -12.52
CA TRP A 115 1.94 7.81 -12.20
C TRP A 115 2.70 6.51 -12.51
N ARG A 116 3.31 6.40 -13.70
CA ARG A 116 4.10 5.23 -14.10
C ARG A 116 5.32 5.05 -13.23
N GLU A 117 6.00 6.12 -12.85
CA GLU A 117 7.14 6.10 -11.93
C GLU A 117 6.72 5.63 -10.53
N TYR A 118 5.59 6.12 -10.00
CA TYR A 118 5.04 5.71 -8.70
C TYR A 118 4.77 4.21 -8.66
N HIS A 119 4.00 3.69 -9.61
CA HIS A 119 3.70 2.26 -9.65
C HIS A 119 4.93 1.43 -10.01
N GLY A 120 5.80 1.92 -10.90
CA GLY A 120 7.03 1.23 -11.29
C GLY A 120 8.02 1.05 -10.13
N PHE A 121 8.12 2.01 -9.21
CA PHE A 121 8.93 1.84 -8.01
C PHE A 121 8.35 0.83 -7.02
N ILE A 122 7.02 0.77 -6.89
CA ILE A 122 6.37 -0.26 -6.08
C ILE A 122 6.56 -1.64 -6.72
N ASP A 123 6.41 -1.74 -8.04
CA ASP A 123 6.66 -2.97 -8.81
C ASP A 123 8.11 -3.44 -8.61
N ALA A 124 9.10 -2.53 -8.70
CA ALA A 124 10.51 -2.84 -8.47
C ALA A 124 10.80 -3.35 -7.05
N ALA A 125 10.15 -2.79 -6.03
CA ALA A 125 10.24 -3.28 -4.66
C ALA A 125 9.61 -4.68 -4.53
N GLY A 126 8.42 -4.90 -5.09
CA GLY A 126 7.74 -6.19 -5.11
C GLY A 126 8.55 -7.28 -5.82
N ASP A 127 9.19 -6.95 -6.94
CA ASP A 127 10.08 -7.86 -7.66
C ASP A 127 11.32 -8.22 -6.85
N SER A 128 11.88 -7.25 -6.11
CA SER A 128 13.01 -7.50 -5.22
C SER A 128 12.63 -8.49 -4.12
N ILE A 129 11.51 -8.26 -3.45
CA ILE A 129 10.97 -9.14 -2.40
C ILE A 129 10.70 -10.55 -2.95
N SER A 130 10.01 -10.63 -4.09
CA SER A 130 9.69 -11.90 -4.73
C SER A 130 10.94 -12.75 -5.03
N ARG A 131 12.05 -12.11 -5.42
CA ARG A 131 13.33 -12.77 -5.72
C ARG A 131 14.11 -13.21 -4.49
N HIS A 132 14.05 -12.47 -3.38
CA HIS A 132 14.93 -12.70 -2.23
C HIS A 132 14.25 -13.35 -1.02
N THR A 133 12.98 -13.04 -0.75
CA THR A 133 12.25 -13.54 0.42
C THR A 133 11.07 -14.43 0.07
N GLY A 134 10.50 -14.29 -1.14
CA GLY A 134 9.41 -15.13 -1.64
C GLY A 134 8.03 -14.83 -1.04
N ALA A 135 7.94 -13.84 -0.15
CA ALA A 135 6.70 -13.28 0.37
C ALA A 135 6.96 -11.85 0.89
N GLY A 136 5.96 -10.98 0.82
CA GLY A 136 6.02 -9.66 1.45
C GLY A 136 4.67 -8.98 1.60
N PHE A 137 4.70 -7.77 2.12
CA PHE A 137 3.50 -7.04 2.50
C PHE A 137 3.56 -5.57 2.03
N PHE A 138 2.54 -5.12 1.31
CA PHE A 138 2.36 -3.76 0.82
C PHE A 138 1.33 -3.02 1.67
N ILE A 139 1.63 -1.79 2.07
CA ILE A 139 0.73 -0.95 2.85
C ILE A 139 0.61 0.42 2.18
N ASP A 140 -0.58 0.71 1.67
CA ASP A 140 -0.96 2.01 1.13
C ASP A 140 -1.49 2.91 2.26
N ILE A 141 -0.70 3.90 2.69
CA ILE A 141 -1.01 4.75 3.84
C ILE A 141 -1.88 5.94 3.42
N HIS A 142 -3.08 6.00 3.98
CA HIS A 142 -4.06 7.07 3.77
C HIS A 142 -4.50 7.70 5.09
N GLY A 143 -4.95 8.94 5.02
CA GLY A 143 -5.65 9.64 6.09
C GLY A 143 -7.16 9.62 5.87
N HIS A 144 -7.95 9.65 6.94
CA HIS A 144 -9.40 9.80 6.82
C HIS A 144 -9.96 10.89 7.75
N GLY A 145 -10.98 11.60 7.24
CA GLY A 145 -11.74 12.60 8.00
C GLY A 145 -12.91 12.02 8.80
N HIS A 146 -13.00 10.69 8.97
CA HIS A 146 -14.15 10.07 9.64
C HIS A 146 -14.28 10.52 11.12
N PRO A 147 -15.51 10.61 11.67
CA PRO A 147 -15.74 10.95 13.08
C PRO A 147 -15.13 9.93 14.05
N LYS A 148 -15.26 8.63 13.74
CA LYS A 148 -14.66 7.55 14.52
C LYS A 148 -13.14 7.53 14.31
N LYS A 149 -12.36 7.70 15.39
CA LYS A 149 -10.89 7.74 15.37
C LYS A 149 -10.34 6.34 15.63
N ARG A 150 -9.95 5.65 14.56
CA ARG A 150 -9.41 4.29 14.56
C ARG A 150 -8.56 4.09 13.31
N LEU A 151 -7.77 3.04 13.26
CA LEU A 151 -7.21 2.52 12.02
C LEU A 151 -8.29 1.76 11.24
N GLU A 152 -8.33 1.94 9.93
CA GLU A 152 -9.16 1.15 9.01
C GLU A 152 -8.24 0.33 8.12
N LEU A 153 -8.27 -1.00 8.27
CA LEU A 153 -7.40 -1.93 7.56
C LEU A 153 -8.18 -2.55 6.39
N GLY A 154 -7.95 -2.02 5.19
CA GLY A 154 -8.70 -2.36 3.98
C GLY A 154 -8.07 -3.48 3.15
N TYR A 155 -8.48 -4.73 3.39
CA TYR A 155 -7.97 -5.93 2.69
C TYR A 155 -8.75 -6.32 1.42
N LEU A 156 -9.40 -5.36 0.76
CA LEU A 156 -10.37 -5.56 -0.32
C LEU A 156 -11.62 -6.36 0.11
N ILE A 157 -11.89 -6.40 1.41
CA ILE A 157 -13.11 -6.98 1.98
C ILE A 157 -14.03 -5.85 2.44
N SER A 158 -15.27 -5.84 1.94
CA SER A 158 -16.24 -4.80 2.30
C SER A 158 -16.65 -4.87 3.78
N GLY A 159 -17.12 -3.76 4.35
CA GLY A 159 -17.64 -3.75 5.72
C GLY A 159 -18.82 -4.71 5.94
N SER A 160 -19.69 -4.90 4.94
CA SER A 160 -20.77 -5.90 5.02
C SER A 160 -20.29 -7.33 4.94
N SER A 161 -19.20 -7.59 4.21
CA SER A 161 -18.52 -8.88 4.18
C SER A 161 -17.84 -9.18 5.53
N LEU A 162 -17.17 -8.20 6.15
CA LEU A 162 -16.56 -8.36 7.48
C LEU A 162 -17.60 -8.72 8.56
N ARG A 163 -18.87 -8.30 8.40
CA ARG A 163 -19.98 -8.67 9.29
C ARG A 163 -20.47 -10.11 9.16
N GLN A 164 -19.99 -10.88 8.20
CA GLN A 164 -20.32 -12.29 8.09
C GLN A 164 -19.68 -13.10 9.23
N SER A 165 -20.23 -14.29 9.48
CA SER A 165 -19.66 -15.22 10.47
C SER A 165 -18.27 -15.70 10.07
N ASP A 166 -17.44 -16.11 11.04
CA ASP A 166 -16.12 -16.69 10.77
C ASP A 166 -16.22 -17.90 9.84
N ASN A 167 -17.21 -18.77 10.06
CA ASN A 167 -17.44 -19.94 9.18
C ASN A 167 -17.68 -19.52 7.72
N THR A 168 -18.43 -18.44 7.51
CA THR A 168 -18.68 -17.88 6.17
C THR A 168 -17.41 -17.27 5.56
N LEU A 169 -16.64 -16.49 6.34
CA LEU A 169 -15.38 -15.89 5.90
C LEU A 169 -14.34 -16.98 5.54
N ASN A 170 -14.32 -18.07 6.29
CA ASN A 170 -13.42 -19.20 6.11
C ASN A 170 -13.79 -20.11 4.93
N GLY A 171 -14.90 -19.85 4.21
CA GLY A 171 -15.31 -20.60 3.02
C GLY A 171 -14.42 -20.44 1.79
N GLY A 172 -13.32 -19.68 1.87
CA GLY A 172 -12.27 -19.57 0.87
C GLY A 172 -12.52 -18.59 -0.28
N SER A 173 -13.78 -18.25 -0.60
CA SER A 173 -14.08 -17.23 -1.62
C SER A 173 -13.57 -15.85 -1.20
N TYR A 174 -13.77 -15.46 0.06
CA TYR A 174 -13.31 -14.17 0.59
C TYR A 174 -11.79 -14.05 0.58
N ALA A 175 -11.08 -15.11 1.02
CA ALA A 175 -9.62 -15.14 0.94
C ALA A 175 -9.12 -14.91 -0.49
N ARG A 176 -9.73 -15.60 -1.48
CA ARG A 176 -9.37 -15.45 -2.91
C ARG A 176 -9.70 -14.08 -3.51
N SER A 177 -10.67 -13.35 -2.96
CA SER A 177 -11.02 -12.00 -3.40
C SER A 177 -10.34 -10.89 -2.57
N SER A 178 -9.55 -11.24 -1.57
CA SER A 178 -8.84 -10.29 -0.71
C SER A 178 -7.43 -10.01 -1.23
N SER A 179 -6.82 -8.93 -0.74
CA SER A 179 -5.39 -8.66 -0.91
C SER A 179 -4.49 -9.46 0.06
N LEU A 180 -5.08 -10.34 0.89
CA LEU A 180 -4.38 -11.33 1.74
C LEU A 180 -4.40 -12.75 1.14
N ARG A 181 -4.73 -12.87 -0.15
CA ARG A 181 -4.95 -14.15 -0.84
C ARG A 181 -3.74 -15.09 -0.76
N HIS A 182 -2.52 -14.57 -0.87
CA HIS A 182 -1.30 -15.36 -0.83
C HIS A 182 -1.03 -15.81 0.60
N LEU A 183 -1.01 -14.90 1.58
CA LEU A 183 -0.82 -15.22 3.00
C LEU A 183 -1.81 -16.28 3.50
N ALA A 184 -3.09 -16.17 3.12
CA ALA A 184 -4.15 -17.10 3.51
C ALA A 184 -3.93 -18.55 3.01
N GLN A 185 -3.04 -18.78 2.05
CA GLN A 185 -2.70 -20.13 1.58
C GLN A 185 -1.57 -20.78 2.39
N TYR A 186 -0.75 -19.99 3.08
CA TYR A 186 0.47 -20.46 3.74
C TYR A 186 0.46 -20.29 5.26
N THR A 187 -0.42 -19.45 5.80
CA THR A 187 -0.60 -19.36 7.25
C THR A 187 -1.35 -20.59 7.81
N PRO A 188 -1.04 -21.05 9.03
CA PRO A 188 -1.92 -21.97 9.76
C PRO A 188 -3.24 -21.32 10.24
N ASP A 189 -3.33 -19.99 10.23
CA ASP A 189 -4.54 -19.27 10.66
C ASP A 189 -5.69 -19.42 9.66
N THR A 190 -6.91 -19.40 10.18
CA THR A 190 -8.09 -19.25 9.32
C THR A 190 -8.14 -17.84 8.71
N PHE A 191 -8.85 -17.66 7.61
CA PHE A 191 -8.99 -16.33 6.99
C PHE A 191 -9.65 -15.32 7.95
N ALA A 192 -10.63 -15.72 8.74
CA ALA A 192 -11.20 -14.88 9.79
C ALA A 192 -10.16 -14.54 10.87
N GLY A 193 -9.27 -15.48 11.21
CA GLY A 193 -8.14 -15.26 12.12
C GLY A 193 -7.16 -14.19 11.62
N LEU A 194 -6.86 -14.17 10.32
CA LEU A 194 -6.04 -13.12 9.71
C LEU A 194 -6.67 -11.72 9.81
N LEU A 195 -8.01 -11.64 9.78
CA LEU A 195 -8.73 -10.37 9.86
C LEU A 195 -8.92 -9.89 11.30
N ARG A 196 -9.27 -10.79 12.22
CA ARG A 196 -9.78 -10.44 13.56
C ARG A 196 -9.43 -11.45 14.67
N GLY A 197 -8.43 -12.30 14.45
CA GLY A 197 -7.89 -13.20 15.47
C GLY A 197 -6.89 -12.51 16.40
N ASP A 198 -6.33 -13.26 17.34
CA ASP A 198 -5.41 -12.75 18.38
C ASP A 198 -4.14 -12.10 17.82
N TYR A 199 -3.73 -12.52 16.62
CA TYR A 199 -2.53 -12.05 15.92
C TYR A 199 -2.84 -11.25 14.67
N SER A 200 -4.11 -10.87 14.42
CA SER A 200 -4.42 -9.98 13.28
C SER A 200 -3.79 -8.61 13.50
N LEU A 201 -3.46 -7.92 12.41
CA LEU A 201 -2.80 -6.62 12.49
C LEU A 201 -3.62 -5.62 13.32
N GLY A 202 -4.95 -5.62 13.17
CA GLY A 202 -5.83 -4.76 13.96
C GLY A 202 -5.77 -5.07 15.44
N THR A 203 -5.83 -6.36 15.80
CA THR A 203 -5.70 -6.79 17.20
C THR A 203 -4.36 -6.39 17.81
N LEU A 204 -3.27 -6.48 17.05
CA LEU A 204 -1.94 -6.05 17.52
C LEU A 204 -1.88 -4.54 17.78
N PHE A 205 -2.59 -3.72 17.00
CA PHE A 205 -2.73 -2.28 17.28
C PHE A 205 -3.62 -2.02 18.50
N GLU A 206 -4.75 -2.73 18.63
CA GLU A 206 -5.66 -2.62 19.77
C GLU A 206 -4.93 -2.91 21.10
N GLN A 207 -4.09 -3.95 21.14
CA GLN A 207 -3.25 -4.29 22.29
C GLN A 207 -2.23 -3.19 22.66
N ARG A 208 -1.95 -2.25 21.75
CA ARG A 208 -1.12 -1.06 21.99
C ARG A 208 -1.94 0.20 22.23
N GLY A 209 -3.25 0.07 22.45
CA GLY A 209 -4.16 1.17 22.73
C GLY A 209 -4.58 1.97 21.50
N ILE A 210 -4.38 1.42 20.28
CA ILE A 210 -4.79 2.05 19.03
C ILE A 210 -6.00 1.29 18.49
N PRO A 211 -7.22 1.85 18.54
CA PRO A 211 -8.40 1.19 17.99
C PRO A 211 -8.21 0.91 16.49
N ALA A 212 -8.61 -0.27 16.02
CA ALA A 212 -8.46 -0.68 14.63
C ALA A 212 -9.66 -1.51 14.16
N VAL A 213 -9.94 -1.52 12.86
CA VAL A 213 -10.98 -2.38 12.26
C VAL A 213 -10.51 -2.94 10.91
N PRO A 214 -10.65 -4.25 10.64
CA PRO A 214 -11.02 -5.30 11.58
C PRO A 214 -9.92 -5.58 12.63
N GLY A 215 -10.33 -5.91 13.85
CA GLY A 215 -9.52 -6.35 14.99
C GLY A 215 -10.37 -7.20 15.94
N LYS A 216 -9.80 -7.75 17.00
CA LYS A 216 -10.55 -8.62 17.93
C LYS A 216 -11.59 -7.82 18.72
N GLU A 217 -11.24 -6.60 19.15
CA GLU A 217 -12.17 -5.72 19.88
C GLU A 217 -13.20 -5.10 18.92
N GLN A 218 -12.79 -4.74 17.69
CA GLN A 218 -13.69 -4.29 16.64
C GLN A 218 -13.61 -5.18 15.36
N PRO A 219 -14.33 -6.30 15.31
CA PRO A 219 -14.22 -7.30 14.22
C PRO A 219 -14.74 -6.85 12.86
N TYR A 220 -15.53 -5.78 12.82
CA TYR A 220 -16.08 -5.17 11.61
C TYR A 220 -16.56 -3.75 11.91
N PRO A 221 -16.68 -2.88 10.88
CA PRO A 221 -17.32 -1.58 11.05
C PRO A 221 -18.83 -1.78 11.28
N ASP A 222 -19.43 -0.92 12.11
CA ASP A 222 -20.88 -0.97 12.36
C ASP A 222 -21.67 -0.67 11.07
N ALA A 223 -22.95 -1.06 11.04
CA ALA A 223 -23.81 -0.65 9.94
C ALA A 223 -23.94 0.88 9.92
N GLY A 224 -23.67 1.50 8.77
CA GLY A 224 -23.67 2.95 8.59
C GLY A 224 -22.33 3.64 8.88
N ASP A 225 -21.36 2.94 9.49
CA ASP A 225 -20.01 3.46 9.60
C ASP A 225 -19.34 3.55 8.24
N ARG A 226 -18.59 4.65 8.05
CA ARG A 226 -17.64 4.73 6.96
C ARG A 226 -16.49 3.75 7.22
N PHE A 227 -16.04 3.11 6.16
CA PHE A 227 -14.91 2.19 6.16
C PHE A 227 -14.32 2.15 4.75
N PHE A 228 -13.01 2.34 4.62
CA PHE A 228 -12.31 2.20 3.34
C PHE A 228 -11.72 0.80 3.19
N SER A 229 -12.31 -0.01 2.30
CA SER A 229 -11.90 -1.42 2.13
C SER A 229 -10.66 -1.62 1.25
N GLY A 230 -10.07 -0.57 0.69
CA GLY A 230 -8.88 -0.64 -0.17
C GLY A 230 -9.06 -0.02 -1.56
N GLY A 231 -7.95 0.50 -2.10
CA GLY A 231 -7.92 1.34 -3.30
C GLY A 231 -7.41 0.63 -4.56
N TYR A 232 -7.03 1.42 -5.55
CA TYR A 232 -6.40 0.93 -6.78
C TYR A 232 -5.03 0.29 -6.49
N SER A 233 -4.20 0.95 -5.68
CA SER A 233 -2.87 0.47 -5.31
C SER A 233 -2.93 -0.88 -4.59
N THR A 234 -3.84 -1.05 -3.61
CA THR A 234 -4.05 -2.33 -2.92
C THR A 234 -4.45 -3.44 -3.90
N ARG A 235 -5.32 -3.15 -4.89
CA ARG A 235 -5.71 -4.13 -5.93
C ARG A 235 -4.58 -4.47 -6.89
N ARG A 236 -3.77 -3.48 -7.28
CA ARG A 236 -2.68 -3.65 -8.23
C ARG A 236 -1.50 -4.40 -7.63
N HIS A 237 -1.12 -4.03 -6.40
CA HIS A 237 0.13 -4.44 -5.77
C HIS A 237 -0.03 -5.51 -4.70
N GLY A 238 -1.27 -5.77 -4.26
CA GLY A 238 -1.60 -6.88 -3.37
C GLY A 238 -1.93 -8.17 -4.14
N SER A 239 -2.12 -9.26 -3.39
CA SER A 239 -2.13 -10.62 -3.95
C SER A 239 -3.46 -11.05 -4.58
N VAL A 240 -4.45 -10.16 -4.63
CA VAL A 240 -5.80 -10.47 -5.13
C VAL A 240 -5.79 -11.04 -6.55
N SER A 241 -4.92 -10.49 -7.41
CA SER A 241 -4.73 -10.94 -8.79
C SER A 241 -3.64 -12.00 -8.95
N GLY A 242 -3.00 -12.43 -7.86
CA GLY A 242 -1.82 -13.31 -7.84
C GLY A 242 -0.58 -12.61 -7.30
N GLY A 243 0.57 -13.30 -7.36
CA GLY A 243 1.82 -12.81 -6.77
C GLY A 243 1.98 -13.16 -5.29
N VAL A 244 3.11 -12.74 -4.72
CA VAL A 244 3.53 -13.09 -3.35
C VAL A 244 3.51 -11.89 -2.39
N ILE A 245 3.00 -10.76 -2.86
CA ILE A 245 2.87 -9.53 -2.08
C ILE A 245 1.41 -9.44 -1.62
N ASP A 246 1.18 -9.60 -0.32
CA ASP A 246 -0.12 -9.34 0.30
C ASP A 246 -0.23 -7.86 0.69
N GLY A 247 -1.41 -7.36 1.03
CA GLY A 247 -1.60 -5.97 1.45
C GLY A 247 -3.02 -5.59 1.82
#